data_AF-C4FM40-F1
#
_entry.id   AF-C4FM40-F1
#
_cell.length_a   1.000
_cell.length_b   1.000
_cell.length_c   1.000
_cell.angle_alpha   90.00
_cell.angle_beta   90.00
_cell.angle_gamma   90.00
#
_symmetry.space_group_name_H-M   'P 1'
#
loop_
_entity.id
_entity.type
_entity.pdbx_description
1 polymer ?
#
loop_
_entity_poly.entity_id
_entity_poly.type
_entity_poly.pdbx_seq_one_letter_code
_entity_poly.pdbx_strand_id
1 'polypeptide(L)' 'MINFKPMQMQNEVITILKNLGSSISLKAGENVNAEVVDVLPSGAAVLRIKNGYITVNTEIPLSKDNQLLLKVLPP' A
#
# COMPACT_ATOMS: atom_id res chain seq x y z
N MET A 1 -51.25 -12.87 6.91
CA MET A 1 -50.17 -13.53 7.68
C MET A 1 -48.93 -13.60 6.80
N ILE A 2 -47.87 -12.88 7.14
CA ILE A 2 -46.63 -12.86 6.35
C ILE A 2 -45.67 -13.84 7.01
N ASN A 3 -45.21 -14.83 6.25
CA ASN A 3 -44.29 -15.85 6.73
C ASN A 3 -42.85 -15.36 6.50
N PHE A 4 -42.15 -14.99 7.58
CA PHE A 4 -40.75 -14.57 7.54
C PHE A 4 -39.85 -15.73 7.97
N LYS A 5 -38.97 -16.20 7.07
CA LYS A 5 -37.84 -17.04 7.45
C LYS A 5 -36.65 -16.12 7.76
N PRO A 6 -36.06 -16.17 8.97
CA PRO A 6 -34.86 -15.41 9.24
C PRO A 6 -33.70 -16.04 8.45
N MET A 7 -33.13 -15.27 7.51
CA MET A 7 -31.82 -15.60 6.95
C MET A 7 -30.81 -15.52 8.08
N GLN A 8 -30.23 -16.67 8.45
CA GLN A 8 -29.04 -16.71 9.29
C GLN A 8 -27.91 -16.03 8.54
N MET A 9 -27.59 -14.79 8.90
CA MET A 9 -26.36 -14.14 8.46
C MET A 9 -25.20 -14.75 9.25
N GLN A 10 -24.53 -15.73 8.65
CA GLN A 10 -23.20 -16.14 9.08
C GLN A 10 -22.22 -15.11 8.54
N ASN A 11 -21.69 -14.27 9.44
CA ASN A 11 -20.62 -13.29 9.26
C ASN A 11 -19.90 -13.39 7.91
N GLU A 12 -20.46 -12.73 6.88
CA GLU A 12 -19.76 -12.56 5.62
C GLU A 12 -18.68 -11.51 5.86
N VAL A 13 -17.45 -11.98 6.06
CA VAL A 13 -16.26 -11.12 6.05
C VAL A 13 -16.12 -10.58 4.63
N ILE A 14 -16.44 -9.31 4.44
CA ILE A 14 -16.22 -8.61 3.19
C ILE A 14 -14.72 -8.33 3.09
N THR A 15 -14.00 -9.16 2.34
CA THR A 15 -12.60 -8.89 1.99
C THR A 15 -12.58 -7.86 0.86
N ILE A 16 -12.40 -6.59 1.21
CA ILE A 16 -12.14 -5.53 0.23
C ILE A 16 -10.69 -5.68 -0.24
N LEU A 17 -10.48 -6.35 -1.36
CA LEU A 17 -9.20 -6.33 -2.07
C LEU A 17 -9.03 -4.96 -2.72
N LYS A 18 -8.31 -4.05 -2.05
CA LYS A 18 -7.92 -2.77 -2.64
C LYS A 18 -6.91 -3.07 -3.75
N ASN A 19 -7.26 -2.78 -5.01
CA ASN A 19 -6.29 -2.80 -6.10
C ASN A 19 -5.12 -1.90 -5.71
N LEU A 20 -3.95 -2.51 -5.52
CA LEU A 20 -2.73 -1.83 -5.12
C LEU A 20 -2.19 -1.03 -6.31
N GLY A 21 -2.71 0.19 -6.44
CA GLY A 21 -2.04 1.27 -7.12
C GLY A 21 -2.27 1.36 -8.63
N SER A 22 -2.56 2.58 -9.06
CA SER A 22 -2.31 3.06 -10.42
C SER A 22 -0.91 2.66 -10.88
N SER A 23 -0.74 2.33 -12.16
CA SER A 23 0.58 2.06 -12.75
C SER A 23 1.54 3.23 -12.48
N ILE A 24 2.70 2.94 -11.90
CA ILE A 24 3.73 3.93 -11.61
C ILE A 24 4.80 3.83 -12.69
N SER A 25 4.87 4.82 -13.57
CA SER A 25 5.92 4.88 -14.58
C SER A 25 7.21 5.38 -13.95
N LEU A 26 8.23 4.52 -13.90
CA LEU A 26 9.58 4.83 -13.41
C LEU A 26 10.58 4.66 -14.55
N LYS A 27 11.54 5.59 -14.66
CA LYS A 27 12.63 5.47 -15.63
C LYS A 27 13.94 5.12 -14.91
N ALA A 28 14.70 4.17 -15.44
CA ALA A 28 16.02 3.85 -14.91
C ALA A 28 16.91 5.12 -14.87
N GLY A 29 17.60 5.32 -13.75
CA GLY A 29 18.43 6.49 -13.48
C GLY A 29 17.69 7.73 -12.95
N GLU A 30 16.35 7.72 -12.92
CA GLU A 30 15.52 8.80 -12.37
C GLU A 30 15.69 8.90 -10.84
N ASN A 31 15.62 10.13 -10.32
CA ASN A 31 15.46 10.39 -8.89
C ASN A 31 13.98 10.67 -8.59
N VAL A 32 13.41 10.00 -7.60
CA VAL A 32 12.00 10.08 -7.24
C VAL A 32 11.87 10.46 -5.77
N ASN A 33 11.08 11.50 -5.50
CA ASN A 33 10.69 11.84 -4.14
C ASN A 33 9.65 10.83 -3.64
N ALA A 34 9.88 10.33 -2.44
CA ALA A 34 8.98 9.42 -1.75
C ALA A 34 8.68 9.93 -0.34
N GLU A 35 7.53 9.55 0.17
CA GLU A 35 7.14 9.81 1.56
C GLU A 35 6.68 8.52 2.21
N VAL A 36 7.18 8.24 3.41
CA VAL A 36 6.73 7.11 4.21
C VAL A 36 5.36 7.45 4.80
N VAL A 37 4.30 6.87 4.25
CA VAL A 37 2.93 7.14 4.73
C VAL A 37 2.50 6.19 5.83
N ASP A 38 3.13 5.02 5.91
CA ASP A 38 2.87 4.04 6.98
C ASP A 38 4.04 3.05 7.13
N VAL A 39 4.10 2.41 8.29
CA VAL A 39 5.02 1.30 8.57
C VAL A 39 4.20 0.13 9.09
N LEU A 40 4.19 -0.95 8.34
CA LEU A 40 3.40 -2.14 8.65
C LEU A 40 4.00 -2.89 9.86
N PRO A 41 3.20 -3.69 10.58
CA PRO A 41 3.70 -4.53 11.68
C PRO A 41 4.82 -5.51 11.28
N SER A 42 4.93 -5.83 10.00
CA SER A 42 6.03 -6.64 9.45
C SER A 42 7.37 -5.90 9.37
N GLY A 43 7.38 -4.59 9.62
CA GLY A 43 8.53 -3.70 9.38
C GLY A 43 8.62 -3.15 7.95
N ALA A 44 7.74 -3.59 7.04
CA ALA A 44 7.69 -3.04 5.68
C ALA A 44 7.14 -1.61 5.68
N ALA A 45 7.73 -0.74 4.87
CA ALA A 45 7.29 0.65 4.73
C ALA A 45 6.35 0.81 3.54
N VAL A 46 5.28 1.57 3.71
CA VAL A 46 4.41 2.02 2.63
C VAL A 46 4.87 3.41 2.20
N LEU A 47 5.29 3.52 0.95
CA LEU A 47 5.78 4.76 0.36
C LEU A 47 4.74 5.33 -0.60
N ARG A 48 4.49 6.64 -0.51
CA ARG A 48 3.84 7.42 -1.55
C ARG A 48 4.90 7.91 -2.52
N ILE A 49 4.79 7.53 -3.79
CA ILE A 49 5.67 8.00 -4.87
C ILE A 49 4.85 8.46 -6.06
N LYS A 50 5.17 9.63 -6.62
CA LYS A 50 4.41 10.25 -7.72
C LYS A 50 2.91 10.22 -7.42
N ASN A 51 2.13 9.46 -8.20
CA ASN A 51 0.67 9.32 -8.10
C ASN A 51 0.25 7.93 -7.60
N GLY A 52 1.12 7.25 -6.86
CA GLY A 52 0.88 5.87 -6.41
C GLY A 52 1.49 5.56 -5.04
N TYR A 53 1.22 4.33 -4.60
CA TYR A 53 1.71 3.79 -3.35
C TYR A 53 2.42 2.46 -3.62
N ILE A 54 3.57 2.27 -2.97
CA ILE A 54 4.31 1.00 -3.03
C ILE A 54 4.61 0.52 -1.61
N THR A 55 4.59 -0.78 -1.41
CA THR A 55 5.08 -1.39 -0.18
C THR A 55 6.47 -1.93 -0.43
N VAL A 56 7.43 -1.53 0.40
CA VAL A 56 8.82 -1.96 0.28
C VAL A 56 9.31 -2.57 1.59
N ASN A 57 10.12 -3.60 1.47
CA ASN A 57 10.89 -4.10 2.59
C ASN A 57 12.15 -3.25 2.72
N THR A 58 12.48 -2.82 3.94
CA THR A 58 13.63 -1.98 4.20
C THR A 58 14.52 -2.64 5.24
N GLU A 59 15.82 -2.61 5.01
CA GLU A 59 16.81 -3.07 6.00
C GLU A 59 17.08 -2.03 7.08
N ILE A 60 16.78 -0.77 6.75
CA ILE A 60 16.85 0.35 7.69
C ILE A 60 15.47 0.67 8.25
N PRO A 61 15.36 1.02 9.55
CA PRO A 61 14.10 1.44 10.12
C PRO A 61 13.68 2.78 9.50
N LEU A 62 12.51 2.79 8.86
CA LEU A 62 11.87 4.01 8.39
C LEU A 62 10.79 4.46 9.38
N SER A 63 10.63 5.76 9.53
CA SER A 63 9.56 6.36 10.33
C SER A 63 8.52 6.99 9.43
N LYS A 64 7.28 7.02 9.89
CA LYS A 64 6.19 7.72 9.21
C LYS A 64 6.53 9.21 9.04
N ASP A 65 6.05 9.79 7.95
CA ASP A 65 6.23 11.19 7.55
C ASP A 65 7.67 11.55 7.13
N ASN A 66 8.58 10.56 7.07
CA ASN A 66 9.91 10.76 6.49
C ASN A 66 9.82 10.99 4.98
N GLN A 67 10.51 12.03 4.51
CA GLN A 67 10.75 12.26 3.09
C GLN A 67 12.04 11.57 2.66
N LEU A 68 11.98 10.88 1.52
CA LEU A 68 13.08 10.11 0.95
C LEU A 68 13.32 10.57 -0.49
N LEU A 69 14.60 10.57 -0.88
CA LEU A 69 14.99 10.69 -2.27
C LEU A 69 15.50 9.34 -2.75
N LEU A 70 14.76 8.71 -3.65
CA LEU A 70 15.06 7.38 -4.17
C LEU A 70 15.66 7.46 -5.57
N LYS A 71 16.67 6.63 -5.86
CA LYS A 71 17.23 6.45 -7.20
C LYS A 71 16.65 5.17 -7.81
N VAL A 72 16.08 5.27 -9.01
CA VAL A 72 15.64 4.09 -9.76
C VAL A 72 16.86 3.43 -10.38
N LEU A 73 17.18 2.21 -9.94
CA LEU A 73 18.26 1.41 -10.48
C LEU A 73 17.77 0.61 -11.71
N PRO A 74 18.65 0.33 -12.69
CA PRO A 74 18.33 -0.62 -13.76
C PRO A 74 18.13 -2.04 -13.19
N PRO A 75 17.37 -2.90 -13.90
CA PRO A 75 17.22 -4.31 -13.53
C PRO A 75 18.54 -5.09 -13.61
#